data_AF-A0A1Y1XC88-F1
#
_entry.id   AF-A0A1Y1XC88-F1
#
_cell.length_a   1.000
_cell.length_b   1.000
_cell.length_c   1.000
_cell.angle_alpha   90.00
_cell.angle_beta   90.00
_cell.angle_gamma   90.00
#
_symmetry.space_group_name_H-M   'P 1'
#
loop_
_entity.id
_entity.type
_entity.pdbx_description
1 polymer ?
#
loop_
_entity_poly.entity_id
_entity_poly.type
_entity_poly.pdbx_seq_one_letter_code
_entity_poly.pdbx_strand_id
1 'polypeptide(L)'
;MIIAIVLILSLIINIGKTTVINAVAFSMNGGNLLYSPFASEFNNYSLNNNLNITLNLNLFSSLNATSLVTDYETMLESLFQKKSNKYDLIFYDNIYSTKFGPYLLDLKKIIPEDHLDMYLSGVAQQTCFYKDELVGLPMVIDFDVLYINKEKLRTYNRTIPETWDELITTSQYILNEELKLNNTNFVPYNGLFSTLEVGICSLYEFIYSFRKSKESPFPEITSQEVVDALYKMKEMKEKIGSDIIFKSNEDFTAKKFSDSNFLFLKYWYLPVLTKTLDISPLPGIKKGISGSVIGGHNIGINMYSNIQKRNAVIEAFKFLTSKEMHKKYIAKNNYLTPISSLYDEDEVCKVVNCDFFKSIQLIGRPVTKSDDYIKYADNFKKNVYEFLYGNK
;
A
#
# COMPACT_ATOMS: atom_id res chain seq x y z
N MET A 1 43.05 -42.51 -20.46
CA MET A 1 42.00 -42.78 -19.46
C MET A 1 42.03 -41.79 -18.30
N ILE A 2 43.18 -41.58 -17.65
CA ILE A 2 43.32 -40.63 -16.51
C ILE A 2 43.01 -39.17 -16.89
N ILE A 3 43.45 -38.69 -18.06
CA ILE A 3 43.16 -37.31 -18.52
C ILE A 3 41.66 -37.09 -18.79
N ALA A 4 40.97 -38.09 -19.32
CA ALA A 4 39.52 -38.04 -19.53
C ALA A 4 38.75 -38.04 -18.20
N ILE A 5 39.24 -38.77 -17.19
CA ILE A 5 38.67 -38.79 -15.84
C ILE A 5 38.90 -37.46 -15.13
N VAL A 6 40.06 -36.80 -15.28
CA VAL A 6 40.33 -35.46 -14.73
C VAL A 6 39.47 -34.39 -15.41
N LEU A 7 39.25 -34.47 -16.73
CA LEU A 7 38.33 -33.59 -17.45
C LEU A 7 36.88 -33.80 -17.00
N ILE A 8 36.43 -35.04 -16.83
CA ILE A 8 35.10 -35.37 -16.31
C ILE A 8 34.94 -34.94 -14.85
N LEU A 9 35.95 -35.11 -13.99
CA LEU A 9 35.94 -34.58 -12.62
C LEU A 9 35.97 -33.05 -12.59
N SER A 10 36.68 -32.38 -13.50
CA SER A 10 36.63 -30.91 -13.61
C SER A 10 35.28 -30.40 -14.14
N LEU A 11 34.59 -31.18 -14.98
CA LEU A 11 33.22 -30.91 -15.43
C LEU A 11 32.19 -31.21 -14.33
N ILE A 12 32.42 -32.20 -13.46
CA ILE A 12 31.56 -32.53 -12.30
C ILE A 12 31.79 -31.56 -11.13
N ILE A 13 33.00 -31.05 -10.93
CA ILE A 13 33.30 -29.98 -9.95
C ILE A 13 32.68 -28.64 -10.39
N ASN A 14 32.32 -28.51 -11.66
CA ASN A 14 31.58 -27.36 -12.20
C ASN A 14 30.06 -27.61 -12.31
N ILE A 15 29.52 -28.57 -11.55
CA ILE A 15 28.11 -28.51 -11.13
C ILE A 15 28.01 -27.31 -10.20
N GLY A 16 27.73 -26.15 -10.80
CA GLY A 16 27.91 -24.83 -10.21
C GLY A 16 27.30 -24.73 -8.82
N LYS A 17 28.11 -24.27 -7.86
CA LYS A 17 27.66 -24.00 -6.49
C LYS A 17 26.44 -23.08 -6.52
N THR A 18 25.28 -23.60 -6.16
CA THR A 18 24.03 -22.84 -6.12
C THR A 18 24.18 -21.61 -5.23
N THR A 19 23.90 -20.43 -5.77
CA THR A 19 23.92 -19.18 -4.99
C THR A 19 22.58 -19.00 -4.31
N VAL A 20 22.56 -19.08 -2.98
CA VAL A 20 21.35 -18.83 -2.18
C VAL A 20 21.25 -17.35 -1.83
N ILE A 21 20.15 -16.72 -2.24
CA ILE A 21 19.74 -15.36 -1.90
C ILE A 21 18.69 -15.47 -0.80
N ASN A 22 18.83 -14.70 0.27
CA ASN A 22 17.82 -14.69 1.33
C ASN A 22 16.96 -13.42 1.23
N ALA A 23 15.66 -13.56 1.08
CA ALA A 23 14.71 -12.47 1.24
C ALA A 23 14.05 -12.53 2.62
N VAL A 24 13.60 -11.38 3.10
CA VAL A 24 12.76 -11.28 4.29
C VAL A 24 11.54 -10.40 4.01
N ALA A 25 10.37 -10.84 4.45
CA ALA A 25 9.11 -10.12 4.30
C ALA A 25 8.19 -10.32 5.50
N PHE A 26 7.20 -9.45 5.63
CA PHE A 26 6.19 -9.48 6.69
C PHE A 26 4.78 -9.35 6.12
N SER A 27 3.82 -10.04 6.72
CA SER A 27 2.43 -10.02 6.32
C SER A 27 1.47 -10.45 7.46
N MET A 28 0.69 -9.54 8.02
CA MET A 28 -0.41 -9.90 8.94
C MET A 28 -1.76 -10.12 8.24
N ASN A 29 -2.01 -9.42 7.13
CA ASN A 29 -3.34 -9.36 6.51
C ASN A 29 -3.46 -10.27 5.27
N GLY A 30 -2.84 -11.46 5.29
CA GLY A 30 -2.95 -12.42 4.18
C GLY A 30 -1.94 -12.23 3.04
N GLY A 31 -0.99 -11.31 3.19
CA GLY A 31 0.19 -11.15 2.31
C GLY A 31 1.07 -12.41 2.12
N ASN A 32 0.84 -13.51 2.88
CA ASN A 32 1.34 -14.85 2.57
C ASN A 32 1.02 -15.30 1.14
N LEU A 33 -0.14 -14.89 0.63
CA LEU A 33 -0.56 -15.13 -0.74
C LEU A 33 0.23 -14.30 -1.77
N LEU A 34 1.03 -13.32 -1.34
CA LEU A 34 1.78 -12.42 -2.21
C LEU A 34 3.24 -12.83 -2.32
N TYR A 35 3.93 -13.01 -1.20
CA TYR A 35 5.38 -13.18 -1.20
C TYR A 35 5.85 -14.58 -1.59
N SER A 36 5.17 -15.63 -1.15
CA SER A 36 5.56 -17.01 -1.47
C SER A 36 5.51 -17.31 -2.98
N PRO A 37 4.48 -16.88 -3.75
CA PRO A 37 4.48 -17.00 -5.20
C PRO A 37 5.65 -16.29 -5.88
N PHE A 38 6.06 -15.10 -5.42
CA PHE A 38 7.22 -14.39 -5.97
C PHE A 38 8.50 -15.24 -5.89
N ALA A 39 8.76 -15.84 -4.72
CA ALA A 39 9.92 -16.69 -4.54
C ALA A 39 9.87 -17.96 -5.41
N SER A 40 8.70 -18.61 -5.50
CA SER A 40 8.52 -19.80 -6.33
C SER A 40 8.68 -19.51 -7.82
N GLU A 41 8.11 -18.42 -8.32
CA GLU A 41 8.22 -18.02 -9.73
C GLU A 41 9.66 -17.68 -10.09
N PHE A 42 10.40 -16.98 -9.21
CA PHE A 42 11.82 -16.74 -9.44
C PHE A 42 12.64 -18.03 -9.45
N ASN A 43 12.39 -18.96 -8.54
CA ASN A 43 13.11 -20.23 -8.51
C ASN A 43 12.85 -21.05 -9.78
N ASN A 44 11.62 -21.04 -10.31
CA ASN A 44 11.30 -21.65 -11.60
C ASN A 44 12.02 -20.94 -12.76
N TYR A 45 12.02 -19.61 -12.77
CA TYR A 45 12.77 -18.81 -13.74
C TYR A 45 14.27 -19.13 -13.72
N SER A 46 14.86 -19.21 -12.52
CA SER A 46 16.27 -19.55 -12.32
C SER A 46 16.62 -20.94 -12.84
N LEU A 47 15.77 -21.93 -12.59
CA LEU A 47 15.93 -23.29 -13.14
C LEU A 47 15.84 -23.29 -14.67
N ASN A 48 14.81 -22.66 -15.23
CA ASN A 48 14.59 -22.64 -16.68
C ASN A 48 15.70 -21.90 -17.45
N ASN A 49 16.39 -20.95 -16.80
CA ASN A 49 17.47 -20.18 -17.39
C ASN A 49 18.86 -20.63 -16.92
N ASN A 50 18.96 -21.77 -16.21
CA ASN A 50 20.21 -22.34 -15.70
C ASN A 50 21.05 -21.34 -14.87
N LEU A 51 20.40 -20.46 -14.10
CA LEU A 51 21.10 -19.42 -13.35
C LEU A 51 21.83 -19.96 -12.11
N ASN A 52 21.46 -21.15 -11.63
CA ASN A 52 21.94 -21.74 -10.37
C ASN A 52 21.75 -20.80 -9.17
N ILE A 53 20.63 -20.07 -9.15
CA ILE A 53 20.25 -19.18 -8.05
C ILE A 53 19.03 -19.77 -7.33
N THR A 54 19.01 -19.71 -6.01
CA THR A 54 17.82 -20.04 -5.21
C THR A 54 17.47 -18.86 -4.32
N LEU A 55 16.23 -18.37 -4.44
CA LEU A 55 15.64 -17.39 -3.54
C LEU A 55 14.95 -18.10 -2.38
N ASN A 56 15.49 -17.91 -1.18
CA ASN A 56 14.92 -18.37 0.07
C ASN A 56 14.18 -17.21 0.75
N LEU A 57 12.86 -17.33 0.89
CA LEU A 57 12.02 -16.31 1.52
C LEU A 57 11.77 -16.62 2.99
N ASN A 58 12.15 -15.69 3.87
CA ASN A 58 11.84 -15.72 5.29
C ASN A 58 10.63 -14.81 5.52
N LEU A 59 9.45 -15.42 5.58
CA LEU A 59 8.17 -14.72 5.68
C LEU A 59 7.62 -14.79 7.10
N PHE A 60 7.45 -13.62 7.73
CA PHE A 60 6.78 -13.48 9.02
C PHE A 60 5.29 -13.20 8.80
N SER A 61 4.43 -13.98 9.44
CA SER A 61 2.99 -13.90 9.24
C SER A 61 2.20 -14.32 10.46
N SER A 62 0.89 -14.09 10.45
CA SER A 62 -0.01 -14.54 11.52
C SER A 62 0.00 -16.06 11.75
N LEU A 63 0.49 -16.86 10.79
CA LEU A 63 0.59 -18.32 10.92
C LEU A 63 1.86 -18.78 11.66
N ASN A 64 2.91 -17.97 11.69
CA ASN A 64 4.23 -18.41 12.18
C ASN A 64 4.94 -17.39 13.08
N ALA A 65 4.31 -16.24 13.36
CA ALA A 65 4.80 -15.23 14.26
C ALA A 65 3.63 -14.58 15.02
N THR A 66 3.84 -14.25 16.29
CA THR A 66 2.96 -13.36 17.07
C THR A 66 3.34 -11.88 16.88
N SER A 67 4.16 -11.59 15.87
CA SER A 67 4.76 -10.27 15.63
C SER A 67 3.78 -9.30 14.98
N LEU A 68 3.74 -8.07 15.48
CA LEU A 68 3.11 -6.93 14.83
C LEU A 68 4.04 -6.32 13.77
N VAL A 69 3.51 -5.47 12.88
CA VAL A 69 4.32 -4.71 11.90
C VAL A 69 5.49 -4.03 12.61
N THR A 70 5.23 -3.37 13.74
CA THR A 70 6.26 -2.69 14.54
C THR A 70 7.41 -3.60 14.99
N ASP A 71 7.14 -4.87 15.26
CA ASP A 71 8.15 -5.84 15.70
C ASP A 71 9.05 -6.26 14.52
N TYR A 72 8.46 -6.41 13.34
CA TYR A 72 9.21 -6.68 12.11
C TYR A 72 10.17 -5.54 11.79
N GLU A 73 9.69 -4.31 11.88
CA GLU A 73 10.46 -3.12 11.54
C GLU A 73 11.57 -2.86 12.57
N THR A 74 11.30 -3.14 13.85
CA THR A 74 12.31 -3.12 14.92
C THR A 74 13.38 -4.21 14.71
N MET A 75 12.99 -5.39 14.24
CA MET A 75 13.93 -6.45 13.87
C MET A 75 14.83 -6.00 12.71
N LEU A 76 14.27 -5.43 11.64
CA LEU A 76 15.05 -4.92 10.51
C LEU A 76 16.04 -3.83 10.96
N GLU A 77 15.59 -2.88 11.78
CA GLU A 77 16.44 -1.84 12.35
C GLU A 77 17.63 -2.45 13.14
N SER A 78 17.37 -3.43 14.00
CA SER A 78 18.43 -4.13 14.75
C SER A 78 19.44 -4.82 13.82
N LEU A 79 18.96 -5.44 12.74
CA LEU A 79 19.83 -6.09 11.75
C LEU A 79 20.68 -5.09 10.99
N PHE A 80 20.10 -3.95 10.59
CA PHE A 80 20.82 -2.89 9.89
C PHE A 80 21.87 -2.21 10.76
N GLN A 81 21.55 -1.90 12.03
CA GLN A 81 22.51 -1.33 12.99
C GLN A 81 23.71 -2.26 13.21
N LYS A 82 23.48 -3.59 13.16
CA LYS A 82 24.54 -4.62 13.24
C LYS A 82 25.24 -4.88 11.91
N LYS A 83 24.91 -4.16 10.84
CA LYS A 83 25.41 -4.38 9.48
C LYS A 83 25.26 -5.83 9.02
N SER A 84 24.15 -6.45 9.39
CA SER A 84 23.91 -7.87 9.15
C SER A 84 23.77 -8.16 7.65
N ASN A 85 24.44 -9.23 7.19
CA ASN A 85 24.32 -9.78 5.85
C ASN A 85 23.33 -10.97 5.78
N LYS A 86 22.48 -11.13 6.79
CA LYS A 86 21.56 -12.28 6.91
C LYS A 86 20.55 -12.34 5.76
N TYR A 87 20.04 -11.17 5.35
CA TYR A 87 19.07 -11.03 4.27
C TYR A 87 19.64 -10.11 3.19
N ASP A 88 19.40 -10.50 1.95
CA ASP A 88 19.85 -9.81 0.75
C ASP A 88 18.79 -8.88 0.16
N LEU A 89 17.54 -9.35 0.14
CA LEU A 89 16.37 -8.60 -0.31
C LEU A 89 15.45 -8.33 0.88
N ILE A 90 15.06 -7.07 1.03
CA ILE A 90 14.25 -6.60 2.15
C ILE A 90 12.93 -6.10 1.60
N PHE A 91 11.81 -6.73 1.97
CA PHE A 91 10.48 -6.17 1.74
C PHE A 91 10.09 -5.34 2.96
N TYR A 92 9.62 -4.13 2.78
CA TYR A 92 9.29 -3.23 3.89
C TYR A 92 8.10 -2.34 3.55
N ASP A 93 7.33 -1.90 4.56
CA ASP A 93 6.22 -0.96 4.33
C ASP A 93 6.76 0.34 3.73
N ASN A 94 6.00 0.91 2.79
CA ASN A 94 6.44 2.09 2.05
C ASN A 94 6.82 3.29 2.95
N ILE A 95 6.35 3.35 4.20
CA ILE A 95 6.72 4.45 5.11
C ILE A 95 8.16 4.40 5.59
N TYR A 96 8.81 3.25 5.51
CA TYR A 96 10.15 3.08 6.05
C TYR A 96 11.27 3.37 5.05
N SER A 97 10.96 3.87 3.85
CA SER A 97 12.00 4.26 2.87
C SER A 97 12.97 5.30 3.44
N THR A 98 12.50 6.27 4.24
CA THR A 98 13.39 7.26 4.86
C THR A 98 14.22 6.66 6.00
N LYS A 99 13.62 5.75 6.78
CA LYS A 99 14.28 5.07 7.91
C LYS A 99 15.35 4.06 7.45
N PHE A 100 15.06 3.30 6.39
CA PHE A 100 15.92 2.23 5.90
C PHE A 100 16.81 2.61 4.74
N GLY A 101 16.51 3.71 4.05
CA GLY A 101 17.32 4.22 2.94
C GLY A 101 18.83 4.24 3.20
N PRO A 102 19.33 4.67 4.39
CA PRO A 102 20.76 4.62 4.71
C PRO A 102 21.43 3.24 4.65
N TYR A 103 20.64 2.16 4.64
CA TYR A 103 21.10 0.76 4.70
C TYR A 103 20.80 -0.03 3.41
N LEU A 104 20.16 0.62 2.44
CA LEU A 104 19.78 0.04 1.16
C LEU A 104 20.64 0.63 0.06
N LEU A 105 20.80 -0.11 -1.04
CA LEU A 105 21.56 0.40 -2.19
C LEU A 105 20.73 1.38 -3.01
N ASP A 106 21.40 2.41 -3.50
CA ASP A 106 20.89 3.27 -4.56
C ASP A 106 20.77 2.47 -5.88
N LEU A 107 19.53 2.11 -6.22
CA LEU A 107 19.19 1.29 -7.37
C LEU A 107 19.58 1.95 -8.69
N LYS A 108 19.63 3.30 -8.74
CA LYS A 108 20.07 4.03 -9.94
C LYS A 108 21.51 3.69 -10.37
N LYS A 109 22.32 3.18 -9.44
CA LYS A 109 23.72 2.81 -9.71
C LYS A 109 23.89 1.37 -10.19
N ILE A 110 22.87 0.52 -10.04
CA ILE A 110 23.01 -0.94 -10.21
C ILE A 110 21.89 -1.61 -11.02
N ILE A 111 20.76 -0.93 -11.22
CA ILE A 111 19.64 -1.42 -12.04
C ILE A 111 19.60 -0.60 -13.35
N PRO A 112 19.38 -1.25 -14.50
CA PRO A 112 19.21 -0.56 -15.78
C PRO A 112 18.10 0.51 -15.76
N GLU A 113 18.33 1.63 -16.45
CA GLU A 113 17.41 2.78 -16.47
C GLU A 113 16.03 2.42 -17.05
N ASP A 114 16.00 1.63 -18.13
CA ASP A 114 14.77 1.14 -18.76
C ASP A 114 13.89 0.33 -17.79
N HIS A 115 14.52 -0.39 -16.86
CA HIS A 115 13.81 -1.12 -15.82
C HIS A 115 13.24 -0.17 -14.76
N LEU A 116 13.97 0.88 -14.39
CA LEU A 116 13.53 1.87 -13.41
C LEU A 116 12.39 2.75 -13.96
N ASP A 117 12.44 3.10 -15.25
CA ASP A 117 11.46 3.95 -15.92
C ASP A 117 10.03 3.38 -15.88
N MET A 118 9.90 2.05 -15.77
CA MET A 118 8.60 1.38 -15.56
C MET A 118 7.89 1.87 -14.29
N TYR A 119 8.64 2.35 -13.30
CA TYR A 119 8.16 2.74 -11.97
C TYR A 119 8.18 4.24 -11.73
N LEU A 120 9.14 4.95 -12.33
CA LEU A 120 9.40 6.37 -12.04
C LEU A 120 8.28 7.30 -12.47
N SER A 121 7.37 6.89 -13.36
CA SER A 121 6.17 7.66 -13.71
C SER A 121 5.02 7.51 -12.70
N GLY A 122 5.17 6.62 -11.71
CA GLY A 122 4.12 6.25 -10.77
C GLY A 122 4.46 6.51 -9.31
N VAL A 123 4.01 5.60 -8.44
CA VAL A 123 4.09 5.76 -6.98
C VAL A 123 5.51 5.78 -6.42
N ALA A 124 6.50 5.24 -7.16
CA ALA A 124 7.87 5.11 -6.68
C ALA A 124 8.50 6.45 -6.30
N GLN A 125 8.17 7.55 -7.00
CA GLN A 125 8.63 8.89 -6.66
C GLN A 125 8.22 9.34 -5.25
N GLN A 126 7.09 8.84 -4.76
CA GLN A 126 6.52 9.21 -3.47
C GLN A 126 6.88 8.22 -2.37
N THR A 127 7.24 6.99 -2.73
CA THR A 127 7.37 5.89 -1.77
C THR A 127 8.76 5.29 -1.66
N CYS A 128 9.67 5.51 -2.60
CA CYS A 128 10.90 4.71 -2.72
C CYS A 128 12.21 5.51 -2.63
N PHE A 129 12.14 6.81 -2.38
CA PHE A 129 13.32 7.67 -2.29
C PHE A 129 13.76 7.91 -0.85
N TYR A 130 15.07 7.92 -0.66
CA TYR A 130 15.73 8.48 0.51
C TYR A 130 16.69 9.56 0.03
N LYS A 131 16.36 10.83 0.31
CA LYS A 131 17.02 11.98 -0.33
C LYS A 131 16.96 11.81 -1.85
N ASP A 132 18.10 11.85 -2.53
CA ASP A 132 18.21 11.67 -3.98
C ASP A 132 18.46 10.22 -4.41
N GLU A 133 18.51 9.26 -3.47
CA GLU A 133 18.77 7.85 -3.78
C GLU A 133 17.47 7.06 -3.92
N LEU A 134 17.36 6.25 -4.97
CA LEU A 134 16.23 5.33 -5.16
C LEU A 134 16.56 4.04 -4.42
N VAL A 135 15.98 3.84 -3.24
CA VAL A 135 16.39 2.77 -2.31
C VAL A 135 15.52 1.51 -2.38
N GLY A 136 14.45 1.57 -3.17
CA GLY A 136 13.57 0.44 -3.40
C GLY A 136 12.73 0.59 -4.67
N LEU A 137 12.00 -0.46 -5.01
CA LEU A 137 10.89 -0.40 -5.97
C LEU A 137 9.62 -0.91 -5.30
N PRO A 138 8.44 -0.33 -5.61
CA PRO A 138 7.19 -0.82 -5.06
C PRO A 138 6.89 -2.21 -5.64
N MET A 139 6.47 -3.14 -4.79
CA MET A 139 6.06 -4.50 -5.20
C MET A 139 4.55 -4.64 -5.25
N VAL A 140 3.87 -4.02 -4.30
CA VAL A 140 2.42 -4.03 -4.17
C VAL A 140 2.00 -2.63 -3.77
N ILE A 141 0.93 -2.14 -4.38
CA ILE A 141 0.26 -0.90 -3.97
C ILE A 141 -1.07 -1.24 -3.32
N ASP A 142 -1.43 -0.44 -2.34
CA ASP A 142 -2.76 -0.48 -1.73
C ASP A 142 -3.27 0.96 -1.61
N PHE A 143 -4.58 1.13 -1.58
CA PHE A 143 -5.23 2.42 -1.45
C PHE A 143 -6.64 2.25 -0.88
N ASP A 144 -7.17 3.29 -0.24
CA ASP A 144 -8.53 3.33 0.26
C ASP A 144 -9.55 3.62 -0.86
N VAL A 145 -10.72 2.98 -0.74
CA VAL A 145 -11.89 3.20 -1.58
C VAL A 145 -13.13 3.45 -0.73
N LEU A 146 -14.17 4.01 -1.35
CA LEU A 146 -15.48 4.11 -0.75
C LEU A 146 -16.31 2.88 -1.16
N TYR A 147 -16.53 1.96 -0.23
CA TYR A 147 -17.48 0.86 -0.38
C TYR A 147 -18.91 1.35 -0.20
N ILE A 148 -19.81 0.86 -1.03
CA ILE A 148 -21.17 1.39 -1.18
C ILE A 148 -22.20 0.30 -0.94
N ASN A 149 -23.14 0.57 -0.05
CA ASN A 149 -24.36 -0.22 0.07
C ASN A 149 -25.39 0.23 -0.98
N LYS A 150 -25.30 -0.34 -2.18
CA LYS A 150 -26.17 0.02 -3.30
C LYS A 150 -27.66 -0.25 -3.03
N GLU A 151 -27.98 -1.25 -2.22
CA GLU A 151 -29.36 -1.57 -1.89
C GLU A 151 -29.99 -0.47 -1.03
N LYS A 152 -29.23 0.09 -0.07
CA LYS A 152 -29.66 1.27 0.69
C LYS A 152 -29.83 2.48 -0.21
N LEU A 153 -28.87 2.76 -1.10
CA LEU A 153 -29.00 3.87 -2.06
C LEU A 153 -30.24 3.73 -2.95
N ARG A 154 -30.48 2.53 -3.49
CA ARG A 154 -31.65 2.24 -4.33
C ARG A 154 -32.97 2.39 -3.57
N THR A 155 -33.04 1.87 -2.34
CA THR A 155 -34.23 1.99 -1.47
C THR A 155 -34.63 3.44 -1.26
N TYR A 156 -33.64 4.33 -1.10
CA TYR A 156 -33.86 5.75 -0.83
C TYR A 156 -33.76 6.64 -2.09
N ASN A 157 -33.65 6.05 -3.27
CA ASN A 157 -33.50 6.73 -4.56
C ASN A 157 -32.37 7.78 -4.56
N ARG A 158 -31.17 7.34 -4.16
CA ARG A 158 -29.94 8.15 -4.08
C ARG A 158 -28.86 7.58 -4.99
N THR A 159 -27.94 8.45 -5.40
CA THR A 159 -26.78 8.10 -6.23
C THR A 159 -25.51 7.99 -5.40
N ILE A 160 -24.47 7.41 -5.99
CA ILE A 160 -23.13 7.38 -5.40
C ILE A 160 -22.60 8.83 -5.32
N PRO A 161 -22.07 9.28 -4.16
CA PRO A 161 -21.58 10.65 -4.01
C PRO A 161 -20.21 10.83 -4.69
N GLU A 162 -20.04 11.94 -5.38
CA GLU A 162 -18.76 12.36 -5.96
C GLU A 162 -18.10 13.48 -5.14
N THR A 163 -18.86 14.11 -4.24
CA THR A 163 -18.37 15.15 -3.32
C THR A 163 -18.68 14.86 -1.87
N TRP A 164 -17.90 15.47 -0.97
CA TRP A 164 -18.17 15.35 0.47
C TRP A 164 -19.54 15.93 0.86
N ASP A 165 -20.01 16.98 0.18
CA ASP A 165 -21.34 17.56 0.43
C ASP A 165 -22.48 16.63 0.03
N GLU A 166 -22.33 15.93 -1.10
CA GLU A 166 -23.28 14.89 -1.52
C GLU A 166 -23.27 13.70 -0.56
N LEU A 167 -22.09 13.27 -0.11
CA LEU A 167 -21.96 12.20 0.87
C LEU A 167 -22.66 12.58 2.18
N ILE A 168 -22.40 13.77 2.72
CA ILE A 168 -23.01 14.26 3.96
C ILE A 168 -24.52 14.35 3.80
N THR A 169 -25.01 15.01 2.75
CA THR A 169 -26.44 15.20 2.52
C THR A 169 -27.18 13.87 2.39
N THR A 170 -26.63 12.95 1.58
CA THR A 170 -27.21 11.61 1.36
C THR A 170 -27.20 10.79 2.65
N SER A 171 -26.08 10.79 3.36
CA SER A 171 -25.92 10.07 4.62
C SER A 171 -26.85 10.59 5.70
N GLN A 172 -27.01 11.90 5.83
CA GLN A 172 -27.89 12.52 6.82
C GLN A 172 -29.35 12.15 6.56
N TYR A 173 -29.79 12.22 5.30
CA TYR A 173 -31.14 11.81 4.93
C TYR A 173 -31.40 10.34 5.27
N ILE A 174 -30.53 9.43 4.82
CA ILE A 174 -30.72 7.99 5.04
C ILE A 174 -30.61 7.62 6.52
N LEU A 175 -29.67 8.22 7.26
CA LEU A 175 -29.57 8.02 8.71
C LEU A 175 -30.90 8.34 9.41
N ASN A 176 -31.51 9.48 9.09
CA ASN A 176 -32.78 9.89 9.68
C ASN A 176 -33.93 8.93 9.34
N GLU A 177 -33.97 8.42 8.11
CA GLU A 177 -34.98 7.42 7.72
C GLU A 177 -34.76 6.06 8.41
N GLU A 178 -33.52 5.60 8.52
CA GLU A 178 -33.18 4.36 9.22
C GLU A 178 -33.50 4.46 10.73
N LEU A 179 -33.28 5.63 11.34
CA LEU A 179 -33.67 5.89 12.73
C LEU A 179 -35.19 5.80 12.95
N LYS A 180 -36.00 6.28 12.00
CA LYS A 180 -37.48 6.12 12.05
C LYS A 180 -37.90 4.64 12.00
N LEU A 181 -37.07 3.78 11.43
CA LEU A 181 -37.26 2.33 11.38
C LEU A 181 -36.62 1.61 12.58
N ASN A 182 -36.19 2.33 13.62
CA ASN A 182 -35.49 1.82 14.80
C ASN A 182 -34.13 1.14 14.51
N ASN A 183 -33.50 1.43 13.37
CA ASN A 183 -32.16 0.92 13.06
C ASN A 183 -31.08 1.83 13.67
N THR A 184 -30.85 1.70 14.98
CA THR A 184 -29.91 2.53 15.74
C THR A 184 -28.43 2.17 15.54
N ASN A 185 -28.15 1.02 14.92
CA ASN A 185 -26.78 0.53 14.68
C ASN A 185 -26.27 0.81 13.25
N PHE A 186 -27.03 1.59 12.47
CA PHE A 186 -26.69 1.97 11.11
C PHE A 186 -25.47 2.90 11.08
N VAL A 187 -24.52 2.61 10.18
CA VAL A 187 -23.32 3.43 9.99
C VAL A 187 -23.39 4.15 8.63
N PRO A 188 -23.67 5.45 8.59
CA PRO A 188 -23.71 6.18 7.33
C PRO A 188 -22.31 6.32 6.71
N TYR A 189 -21.31 6.62 7.54
CA TYR A 189 -19.91 6.71 7.16
C TYR A 189 -19.01 6.46 8.37
N ASN A 190 -17.90 5.74 8.20
CA ASN A 190 -17.01 5.34 9.29
C ASN A 190 -15.89 6.35 9.59
N GLY A 191 -15.42 7.14 8.62
CA GLY A 191 -14.36 8.15 8.80
C GLY A 191 -12.94 7.58 8.93
N LEU A 192 -12.72 6.57 9.78
CA LEU A 192 -11.40 6.01 10.13
C LEU A 192 -10.41 7.05 10.69
N PHE A 193 -10.89 8.00 11.50
CA PHE A 193 -10.07 8.96 12.25
C PHE A 193 -9.61 8.39 13.60
N SER A 194 -9.07 7.16 13.57
CA SER A 194 -8.53 6.48 14.74
C SER A 194 -7.24 7.13 15.24
N THR A 195 -6.83 6.85 16.49
CA THR A 195 -5.50 7.24 16.99
C THR A 195 -4.37 6.40 16.43
N LEU A 196 -4.68 5.28 15.76
CA LEU A 196 -3.73 4.40 15.07
C LEU A 196 -3.19 5.04 13.77
N GLU A 197 -2.33 4.31 13.04
CA GLU A 197 -1.74 4.75 11.77
C GLU A 197 -2.81 5.08 10.71
N VAL A 198 -3.91 4.32 10.64
CA VAL A 198 -5.01 4.63 9.70
C VAL A 198 -5.61 6.02 9.89
N GLY A 199 -5.48 6.59 11.09
CA GLY A 199 -5.93 7.96 11.36
C GLY A 199 -5.20 9.00 10.53
N ILE A 200 -3.87 8.91 10.45
CA ILE A 200 -3.08 9.86 9.65
C ILE A 200 -3.39 9.69 8.16
N CYS A 201 -3.62 8.45 7.71
CA CYS A 201 -4.08 8.15 6.36
C CYS A 201 -5.36 8.92 6.03
N SER A 202 -6.42 8.70 6.81
CA SER A 202 -7.73 9.31 6.60
C SER A 202 -7.69 10.85 6.64
N LEU A 203 -6.90 11.43 7.55
CA LEU A 203 -6.72 12.88 7.62
C LEU A 203 -6.01 13.44 6.38
N TYR A 204 -4.94 12.78 5.93
CA TYR A 204 -4.19 13.20 4.74
C TYR A 204 -5.01 13.09 3.47
N GLU A 205 -5.79 12.01 3.29
CA GLU A 205 -6.65 11.83 2.13
C GLU A 205 -7.72 12.91 2.05
N PHE A 206 -8.35 13.19 3.18
CA PHE A 206 -9.39 14.20 3.27
C PHE A 206 -8.83 15.59 2.95
N ILE A 207 -7.70 15.98 3.54
CA ILE A 207 -7.03 17.25 3.23
C ILE A 207 -6.58 17.30 1.77
N TYR A 208 -6.00 16.22 1.25
CA TYR A 208 -5.56 16.14 -0.14
C TYR A 208 -6.73 16.32 -1.12
N SER A 209 -7.92 15.84 -0.77
CA SER A 209 -9.14 15.99 -1.57
C SER A 209 -9.70 17.42 -1.62
N PHE A 210 -9.12 18.36 -0.86
CA PHE A 210 -9.47 19.79 -0.83
C PHE A 210 -8.57 20.69 -1.66
N ARG A 211 -7.58 20.12 -2.34
CA ARG A 211 -6.70 20.87 -3.24
C ARG A 211 -7.44 21.50 -4.42
N LYS A 212 -6.81 22.49 -5.05
CA LYS A 212 -7.43 23.33 -6.09
C LYS A 212 -7.87 22.57 -7.35
N SER A 213 -7.07 21.59 -7.78
CA SER A 213 -7.27 20.77 -8.99
C SER A 213 -6.68 19.38 -8.81
N LYS A 214 -7.03 18.42 -9.69
CA LYS A 214 -6.52 17.04 -9.62
C LYS A 214 -4.99 16.98 -9.61
N GLU A 215 -4.34 17.86 -10.37
CA GLU A 215 -2.89 17.96 -10.55
C GLU A 215 -2.20 18.81 -9.49
N SER A 216 -2.95 19.49 -8.62
CA SER A 216 -2.36 20.27 -7.52
C SER A 216 -1.66 19.34 -6.53
N PRO A 217 -0.57 19.80 -5.88
CA PRO A 217 0.07 19.04 -4.81
C PRO A 217 -0.82 19.02 -3.56
N PHE A 218 -0.34 18.34 -2.52
CA PHE A 218 -0.91 18.46 -1.18
C PHE A 218 -0.94 19.94 -0.75
N PRO A 219 -2.07 20.46 -0.23
CA PRO A 219 -2.16 21.86 0.19
C PRO A 219 -1.13 22.22 1.27
N GLU A 220 -0.63 23.46 1.24
CA GLU A 220 0.21 23.96 2.33
C GLU A 220 -0.53 23.86 3.66
N ILE A 221 0.14 23.42 4.73
CA ILE A 221 -0.56 23.02 5.96
C ILE A 221 -1.33 24.17 6.63
N THR A 222 -0.91 25.41 6.40
CA THR A 222 -1.53 26.64 6.92
C THR A 222 -2.48 27.31 5.92
N SER A 223 -2.82 26.64 4.82
CA SER A 223 -3.67 27.20 3.76
C SER A 223 -5.16 27.15 4.08
N GLN A 224 -5.95 27.95 3.36
CA GLN A 224 -7.41 27.95 3.52
C GLN A 224 -8.01 26.60 3.12
N GLU A 225 -7.42 25.89 2.15
CA GLU A 225 -7.85 24.55 1.75
C GLU A 225 -7.79 23.55 2.90
N VAL A 226 -6.75 23.62 3.74
CA VAL A 226 -6.64 22.78 4.94
C VAL A 226 -7.67 23.19 5.99
N VAL A 227 -7.86 24.49 6.20
CA VAL A 227 -8.88 25.01 7.12
C VAL A 227 -10.27 24.53 6.71
N ASP A 228 -10.62 24.64 5.44
CA ASP A 228 -11.90 24.20 4.88
C ASP A 228 -12.07 22.69 5.01
N ALA A 229 -11.01 21.90 4.78
CA ALA A 229 -11.02 20.46 4.97
C ALA A 229 -11.33 20.09 6.43
N LEU A 230 -10.67 20.73 7.39
CA LEU A 230 -10.89 20.49 8.81
C LEU A 230 -12.32 20.85 9.23
N TYR A 231 -12.84 22.00 8.81
CA TYR A 231 -14.23 22.37 9.07
C TYR A 231 -15.22 21.39 8.45
N LYS A 232 -14.96 20.88 7.23
CA LYS A 232 -15.80 19.85 6.62
C LYS A 232 -15.76 18.52 7.37
N MET A 233 -14.59 18.10 7.87
CA MET A 233 -14.49 16.91 8.73
C MET A 233 -15.34 17.07 10.00
N LYS A 234 -15.31 18.26 10.62
CA LYS A 234 -16.12 18.57 11.80
C LYS A 234 -17.61 18.55 11.49
N GLU A 235 -18.03 19.22 10.41
CA GLU A 235 -19.42 19.19 9.93
C GLU A 235 -19.90 17.76 9.68
N MET A 236 -19.10 16.94 8.99
CA MET A 236 -19.43 15.56 8.69
C MET A 236 -19.63 14.74 9.98
N LYS A 237 -18.69 14.85 10.93
CA LYS A 237 -18.80 14.17 12.22
C LYS A 237 -20.07 14.58 12.96
N GLU A 238 -20.40 15.87 12.98
CA GLU A 238 -21.56 16.41 13.70
C GLU A 238 -22.90 16.04 13.04
N LYS A 239 -22.95 15.95 11.69
CA LYS A 239 -24.20 15.67 10.97
C LYS A 239 -24.52 14.20 10.78
N ILE A 240 -23.51 13.35 10.56
CA ILE A 240 -23.72 11.96 10.09
C ILE A 240 -22.94 10.91 10.89
N GLY A 241 -22.27 11.32 11.95
CA GLY A 241 -21.37 10.48 12.72
C GLY A 241 -21.57 10.57 14.22
N SER A 242 -20.70 9.84 14.92
CA SER A 242 -20.44 10.02 16.33
C SER A 242 -18.94 9.94 16.56
N ASP A 243 -18.48 10.47 17.70
CA ASP A 243 -17.09 10.32 18.12
C ASP A 243 -16.64 8.85 18.14
N ILE A 244 -17.54 7.93 18.51
CA ILE A 244 -17.25 6.49 18.58
C ILE A 244 -17.02 5.92 17.17
N ILE A 245 -17.94 6.20 16.23
CA ILE A 245 -17.82 5.69 14.86
C ILE A 245 -16.58 6.28 14.19
N PHE A 246 -16.38 7.59 14.28
CA PHE A 246 -15.29 8.27 13.57
C PHE A 246 -13.90 7.91 14.12
N LYS A 247 -13.79 7.59 15.42
CA LYS A 247 -12.53 7.10 16.02
C LYS A 247 -12.32 5.59 15.87
N SER A 248 -13.30 4.87 15.31
CA SER A 248 -13.19 3.42 15.14
C SER A 248 -12.10 3.05 14.14
N ASN A 249 -11.52 1.87 14.34
CA ASN A 249 -10.41 1.36 13.54
C ASN A 249 -10.88 0.39 12.44
N GLU A 250 -9.92 -0.28 11.83
CA GLU A 250 -10.13 -1.25 10.77
C GLU A 250 -10.99 -2.44 11.22
N ASP A 251 -10.83 -2.94 12.45
CA ASP A 251 -11.60 -4.08 12.97
C ASP A 251 -13.10 -3.78 13.04
N PHE A 252 -13.46 -2.55 13.41
CA PHE A 252 -14.85 -2.10 13.40
C PHE A 252 -15.42 -2.10 11.98
N THR A 253 -14.64 -1.59 11.01
CA THR A 253 -15.05 -1.54 9.60
C THR A 253 -15.20 -2.94 9.01
N ALA A 254 -14.26 -3.84 9.31
CA ALA A 254 -14.33 -5.25 8.93
C ALA A 254 -15.60 -5.93 9.44
N LYS A 255 -16.01 -5.65 10.70
CA LYS A 255 -17.28 -6.17 11.26
C LYS A 255 -18.51 -5.63 10.53
N LYS A 256 -18.47 -4.38 10.05
CA LYS A 256 -19.59 -3.76 9.32
C LYS A 256 -19.79 -4.32 7.91
N PHE A 257 -18.74 -4.84 7.28
CA PHE A 257 -18.93 -5.60 6.04
C PHE A 257 -19.79 -6.87 6.27
N SER A 258 -19.66 -7.52 7.42
CA SER A 258 -20.38 -8.75 7.73
C SER A 258 -21.87 -8.53 8.05
N ASP A 259 -22.22 -7.43 8.73
CA ASP A 259 -23.62 -7.15 9.10
C ASP A 259 -24.40 -6.38 8.01
N SER A 260 -23.70 -5.88 6.97
CA SER A 260 -24.26 -5.07 5.88
C SER A 260 -25.06 -3.84 6.34
N ASN A 261 -24.87 -3.40 7.60
CA ASN A 261 -25.64 -2.32 8.20
C ASN A 261 -24.90 -0.98 8.13
N PHE A 262 -24.56 -0.59 6.91
CA PHE A 262 -23.85 0.65 6.58
C PHE A 262 -24.38 1.27 5.29
N LEU A 263 -24.08 2.55 5.06
CA LEU A 263 -24.27 3.21 3.77
C LEU A 263 -22.98 3.27 2.98
N PHE A 264 -21.97 3.93 3.55
CA PHE A 264 -20.64 4.06 2.98
C PHE A 264 -19.58 3.64 3.99
N LEU A 265 -18.54 2.94 3.53
CA LEU A 265 -17.36 2.64 4.33
C LEU A 265 -16.12 3.00 3.55
N LYS A 266 -15.28 3.85 4.12
CA LYS A 266 -13.88 4.01 3.68
C LYS A 266 -13.10 2.80 4.18
N TYR A 267 -12.39 2.12 3.28
CA TYR A 267 -11.47 1.05 3.67
C TYR A 267 -10.50 0.72 2.54
N TRP A 268 -9.39 0.06 2.87
CA TRP A 268 -8.44 -0.48 1.90
C TRP A 268 -9.12 -1.32 0.83
N TYR A 269 -8.57 -1.28 -0.39
CA TYR A 269 -9.09 -2.04 -1.51
C TYR A 269 -8.89 -3.54 -1.30
N LEU A 270 -9.99 -4.28 -1.22
CA LEU A 270 -10.01 -5.72 -1.03
C LEU A 270 -10.66 -6.39 -2.25
N PRO A 271 -9.89 -7.05 -3.14
CA PRO A 271 -10.42 -7.67 -4.36
C PRO A 271 -11.56 -8.66 -4.11
N VAL A 272 -11.65 -9.26 -2.91
CA VAL A 272 -12.71 -10.21 -2.57
C VAL A 272 -14.06 -9.52 -2.34
N LEU A 273 -14.06 -8.31 -1.78
CA LEU A 273 -15.27 -7.57 -1.45
C LEU A 273 -15.89 -6.90 -2.67
N THR A 274 -15.09 -6.55 -3.68
CA THR A 274 -15.56 -5.91 -4.91
C THR A 274 -16.42 -6.81 -5.79
N LYS A 275 -16.48 -8.12 -5.47
CA LYS A 275 -17.39 -9.08 -6.12
C LYS A 275 -18.84 -8.91 -5.66
N THR A 276 -19.06 -8.34 -4.48
CA THR A 276 -20.40 -8.23 -3.86
C THR A 276 -20.78 -6.78 -3.54
N LEU A 277 -19.79 -5.92 -3.29
CA LEU A 277 -19.97 -4.52 -2.98
C LEU A 277 -19.47 -3.65 -4.11
N ASP A 278 -20.24 -2.61 -4.42
CA ASP A 278 -19.82 -1.57 -5.35
C ASP A 278 -18.80 -0.66 -4.64
N ILE A 279 -17.86 -0.13 -5.41
CA ILE A 279 -16.80 0.77 -4.93
C ILE A 279 -16.73 2.04 -5.78
N SER A 280 -16.24 3.11 -5.19
CA SER A 280 -15.88 4.35 -5.89
C SER A 280 -14.61 4.97 -5.30
N PRO A 281 -13.95 5.90 -6.00
CA PRO A 281 -12.92 6.74 -5.37
C PRO A 281 -13.51 7.51 -4.19
N LEU A 282 -12.68 7.90 -3.21
CA LEU A 282 -13.14 8.77 -2.13
C LEU A 282 -13.65 10.10 -2.69
N PRO A 283 -14.71 10.70 -2.12
CA PRO A 283 -15.18 12.01 -2.58
C PRO A 283 -14.12 13.10 -2.38
N GLY A 284 -14.31 14.24 -3.04
CA GLY A 284 -13.50 15.44 -2.80
C GLY A 284 -14.34 16.68 -2.60
N ILE A 285 -13.66 17.83 -2.56
CA ILE A 285 -14.32 19.14 -2.44
C ILE A 285 -15.26 19.44 -3.61
N LYS A 286 -14.95 18.89 -4.79
CA LYS A 286 -15.79 18.99 -5.99
C LYS A 286 -15.56 17.76 -6.87
N LYS A 287 -16.53 17.50 -7.75
CA LYS A 287 -16.46 16.42 -8.74
C LYS A 287 -15.13 16.42 -9.50
N GLY A 288 -14.55 15.25 -9.65
CA GLY A 288 -13.26 15.04 -10.32
C GLY A 288 -12.04 15.22 -9.42
N ILE A 289 -12.20 15.70 -8.18
CA ILE A 289 -11.13 15.71 -7.17
C ILE A 289 -11.41 14.59 -6.16
N SER A 290 -10.37 13.83 -5.83
CA SER A 290 -10.38 12.73 -4.89
C SER A 290 -9.00 12.63 -4.23
N GLY A 291 -8.83 11.80 -3.22
CA GLY A 291 -7.53 11.53 -2.63
C GLY A 291 -7.52 10.18 -1.96
N SER A 292 -6.47 9.38 -2.22
CA SER A 292 -6.21 8.18 -1.43
C SER A 292 -4.73 8.00 -1.14
N VAL A 293 -4.39 7.61 0.08
CA VAL A 293 -3.01 7.39 0.45
C VAL A 293 -2.47 6.11 -0.17
N ILE A 294 -1.19 6.15 -0.49
CA ILE A 294 -0.48 4.99 -0.98
C ILE A 294 -0.11 4.10 0.22
N GLY A 295 -0.68 2.91 0.26
CA GLY A 295 -0.23 1.79 1.07
C GLY A 295 0.67 0.83 0.29
N GLY A 296 0.94 -0.32 0.87
CA GLY A 296 1.73 -1.38 0.24
C GLY A 296 3.22 -1.38 0.60
N HIS A 297 3.96 -2.24 -0.07
CA HIS A 297 5.32 -2.61 0.31
C HIS A 297 6.30 -2.39 -0.83
N ASN A 298 7.51 -1.98 -0.48
CA ASN A 298 8.65 -1.86 -1.36
C ASN A 298 9.59 -3.05 -1.19
N ILE A 299 10.44 -3.29 -2.18
CA ILE A 299 11.60 -4.17 -2.09
C ILE A 299 12.87 -3.35 -2.27
N GLY A 300 13.85 -3.55 -1.38
CA GLY A 300 15.17 -2.94 -1.44
C GLY A 300 16.27 -3.99 -1.37
N ILE A 301 17.48 -3.62 -1.81
CA ILE A 301 18.68 -4.46 -1.74
C ILE A 301 19.52 -4.04 -0.54
N ASN A 302 19.77 -4.96 0.39
CA ASN A 302 20.61 -4.71 1.55
C ASN A 302 22.04 -4.36 1.11
N MET A 303 22.55 -3.20 1.54
CA MET A 303 23.91 -2.80 1.19
C MET A 303 24.98 -3.72 1.78
N TYR A 304 24.67 -4.38 2.90
CA TYR A 304 25.56 -5.29 3.61
C TYR A 304 25.57 -6.72 3.06
N SER A 305 24.76 -7.01 2.03
CA SER A 305 24.83 -8.28 1.29
C SER A 305 26.24 -8.62 0.86
N ASN A 306 26.57 -9.92 0.89
CA ASN A 306 27.86 -10.40 0.41
C ASN A 306 28.04 -10.01 -1.06
N ILE A 307 29.11 -9.27 -1.34
CA ILE A 307 29.42 -8.76 -2.69
C ILE A 307 29.55 -9.87 -3.74
N GLN A 308 29.98 -11.08 -3.35
CA GLN A 308 30.08 -12.23 -4.25
C GLN A 308 28.71 -12.68 -4.77
N LYS A 309 27.62 -12.39 -4.05
CA LYS A 309 26.25 -12.69 -4.47
C LYS A 309 25.60 -11.55 -5.27
N ARG A 310 26.27 -10.40 -5.43
CA ARG A 310 25.63 -9.17 -5.93
C ARG A 310 24.91 -9.36 -7.27
N ASN A 311 25.53 -10.04 -8.22
CA ASN A 311 24.92 -10.28 -9.53
C ASN A 311 23.66 -11.15 -9.41
N ALA A 312 23.69 -12.18 -8.56
CA ALA A 312 22.53 -13.03 -8.32
C ALA A 312 21.39 -12.24 -7.65
N VAL A 313 21.72 -11.38 -6.67
CA VAL A 313 20.75 -10.52 -5.98
C VAL A 313 20.11 -9.52 -6.94
N ILE A 314 20.89 -8.89 -7.81
CA ILE A 314 20.39 -7.97 -8.85
C ILE A 314 19.48 -8.73 -9.84
N GLU A 315 19.87 -9.92 -10.27
CA GLU A 315 19.07 -10.73 -11.19
C GLU A 315 17.72 -11.12 -10.57
N ALA A 316 17.71 -11.55 -9.31
CA ALA A 316 16.48 -11.79 -8.56
C ALA A 316 15.63 -10.53 -8.42
N PHE A 317 16.25 -9.42 -8.04
CA PHE A 317 15.57 -8.14 -7.89
C PHE A 317 14.87 -7.70 -9.17
N LYS A 318 15.57 -7.70 -10.31
CA LYS A 318 15.00 -7.37 -11.62
C LYS A 318 13.83 -8.29 -12.00
N PHE A 319 13.99 -9.61 -11.80
CA PHE A 319 12.92 -10.55 -12.13
C PHE A 319 11.67 -10.26 -11.29
N LEU A 320 11.83 -10.09 -9.98
CA LEU A 320 10.72 -9.83 -9.05
C LEU A 320 9.99 -8.54 -9.39
N THR A 321 10.72 -7.52 -9.84
CA THR A 321 10.21 -6.20 -10.23
C THR A 321 10.00 -6.08 -11.75
N SER A 322 9.87 -7.21 -12.46
CA SER A 322 9.66 -7.19 -13.90
C SER A 322 8.18 -7.04 -14.24
N LYS A 323 7.91 -6.43 -15.40
CA LYS A 323 6.56 -6.33 -15.95
C LYS A 323 5.88 -7.69 -16.10
N GLU A 324 6.63 -8.72 -16.52
CA GLU A 324 6.13 -10.10 -16.63
C GLU A 324 5.67 -10.65 -15.27
N MET A 325 6.49 -10.46 -14.22
CA MET A 325 6.14 -10.92 -12.88
C MET A 325 4.90 -10.20 -12.35
N HIS A 326 4.80 -8.88 -12.56
CA HIS A 326 3.61 -8.11 -12.19
C HIS A 326 2.36 -8.55 -12.96
N LYS A 327 2.44 -8.90 -14.25
CA LYS A 327 1.31 -9.49 -15.01
C LYS A 327 0.83 -10.81 -14.41
N LYS A 328 1.75 -11.73 -14.15
CA LYS A 328 1.42 -13.02 -13.50
C LYS A 328 0.76 -12.82 -12.14
N TYR A 329 1.23 -11.84 -11.40
CA TYR A 329 0.72 -11.48 -10.09
C TYR A 329 -0.72 -10.95 -10.14
N ILE A 330 -1.02 -10.02 -11.05
CA ILE A 330 -2.36 -9.49 -11.30
C ILE A 330 -3.31 -10.62 -11.72
N ALA A 331 -2.91 -11.41 -12.73
CA ALA A 331 -3.75 -12.45 -13.31
C ALA A 331 -4.19 -13.53 -12.30
N LYS A 332 -3.32 -13.86 -11.32
CA LYS A 332 -3.62 -14.89 -10.33
C LYS A 332 -4.47 -14.39 -9.16
N ASN A 333 -4.40 -13.09 -8.84
CA ASN A 333 -4.85 -12.62 -7.53
C ASN A 333 -5.72 -11.35 -7.55
N ASN A 334 -5.96 -10.74 -8.71
CA ASN A 334 -6.69 -9.46 -8.85
C ASN A 334 -6.10 -8.32 -8.00
N TYR A 335 -4.82 -8.41 -7.65
CA TYR A 335 -4.09 -7.36 -6.93
C TYR A 335 -3.54 -6.32 -7.88
N LEU A 336 -3.15 -5.20 -7.27
CA LEU A 336 -2.74 -3.98 -7.95
C LEU A 336 -1.25 -3.99 -8.24
N THR A 337 -0.90 -3.39 -9.37
CA THR A 337 0.50 -3.15 -9.75
C THR A 337 0.88 -1.68 -9.64
N PRO A 338 2.10 -1.37 -9.19
CA PRO A 338 2.68 -0.04 -9.27
C PRO A 338 3.15 0.37 -10.68
N ILE A 339 3.25 -0.58 -11.63
CA ILE A 339 3.68 -0.27 -13.01
C ILE A 339 2.47 0.27 -13.78
N SER A 340 2.43 1.59 -13.97
CA SER A 340 1.30 2.31 -14.58
C SER A 340 0.96 1.79 -15.99
N SER A 341 1.98 1.54 -16.81
CA SER A 341 1.80 1.06 -18.20
C SER A 341 1.11 -0.29 -18.33
N LEU A 342 1.01 -1.09 -17.25
CA LEU A 342 0.24 -2.34 -17.27
C LEU A 342 -1.26 -2.10 -17.35
N TYR A 343 -1.76 -0.96 -16.85
CA TYR A 343 -3.18 -0.63 -16.94
C TYR A 343 -3.60 -0.14 -18.34
N ASP A 344 -2.67 -0.04 -19.29
CA ASP A 344 -2.95 0.23 -20.70
C ASP A 344 -3.06 -1.05 -21.53
N GLU A 345 -2.88 -2.22 -20.92
CA GLU A 345 -2.86 -3.49 -21.63
C GLU A 345 -4.16 -4.28 -21.49
N ASP A 346 -4.74 -4.67 -22.63
CA ASP A 346 -6.01 -5.40 -22.69
C ASP A 346 -6.03 -6.67 -21.81
N GLU A 347 -4.91 -7.39 -21.72
CA GLU A 347 -4.84 -8.61 -20.90
C GLU A 347 -4.97 -8.33 -19.40
N VAL A 348 -4.45 -7.19 -18.94
CA VAL A 348 -4.58 -6.73 -17.55
C VAL A 348 -6.00 -6.23 -17.32
N CYS A 349 -6.54 -5.45 -18.26
CA CYS A 349 -7.86 -4.84 -18.11
C CYS A 349 -9.03 -5.84 -18.23
N LYS A 350 -8.78 -7.06 -18.70
CA LYS A 350 -9.72 -8.19 -18.60
C LYS A 350 -9.82 -8.78 -17.19
N VAL A 351 -8.79 -8.60 -16.37
CA VAL A 351 -8.73 -9.15 -15.00
C VAL A 351 -9.15 -8.11 -13.97
N VAL A 352 -8.76 -6.86 -14.17
CA VAL A 352 -8.98 -5.77 -13.22
C VAL A 352 -9.57 -4.54 -13.92
N ASN A 353 -10.36 -3.73 -13.20
CA ASN A 353 -10.94 -2.51 -13.74
C ASN A 353 -9.88 -1.40 -13.91
N CYS A 354 -9.15 -1.41 -15.03
CA CYS A 354 -8.09 -0.43 -15.32
C CYS A 354 -8.56 1.02 -15.25
N ASP A 355 -9.76 1.33 -15.76
CA ASP A 355 -10.29 2.70 -15.75
C ASP A 355 -10.50 3.20 -14.32
N PHE A 356 -11.01 2.33 -13.45
CA PHE A 356 -11.11 2.63 -12.02
C PHE A 356 -9.74 2.89 -11.41
N PHE A 357 -8.74 2.03 -11.63
CA PHE A 357 -7.39 2.25 -11.07
C PHE A 357 -6.73 3.53 -11.57
N LYS A 358 -6.87 3.84 -12.86
CA LYS A 358 -6.39 5.09 -13.47
C LYS A 358 -7.12 6.32 -12.91
N SER A 359 -8.32 6.15 -12.38
CA SER A 359 -9.10 7.24 -11.78
C SER A 359 -8.65 7.59 -10.36
N ILE A 360 -7.95 6.69 -9.65
CA ILE A 360 -7.52 6.88 -8.27
C ILE A 360 -6.43 7.95 -8.19
N GLN A 361 -6.61 8.90 -7.28
CA GLN A 361 -5.72 10.03 -7.09
C GLN A 361 -4.85 9.78 -5.86
N LEU A 362 -3.72 9.11 -6.10
CA LEU A 362 -2.82 8.63 -5.07
C LEU A 362 -1.94 9.74 -4.46
N ILE A 363 -1.70 9.67 -3.15
CA ILE A 363 -0.79 10.55 -2.42
C ILE A 363 0.08 9.78 -1.42
N GLY A 364 1.38 10.04 -1.41
CA GLY A 364 2.31 9.47 -0.43
C GLY A 364 2.04 10.01 0.97
N ARG A 365 2.23 9.16 1.99
CA ARG A 365 2.26 9.58 3.38
C ARG A 365 3.42 10.57 3.62
N PRO A 366 3.34 11.48 4.61
CA PRO A 366 4.30 12.58 4.81
C PRO A 366 5.64 12.15 5.44
N VAL A 367 6.21 11.06 4.96
CA VAL A 367 7.41 10.42 5.53
C VAL A 367 8.69 11.23 5.35
N THR A 368 8.67 12.20 4.43
CA THR A 368 9.78 13.13 4.17
C THR A 368 9.64 14.45 4.92
N LYS A 369 8.52 14.68 5.64
CA LYS A 369 8.29 15.94 6.39
C LYS A 369 9.03 15.99 7.72
N SER A 370 9.57 14.87 8.19
CA SER A 370 10.29 14.73 9.46
C SER A 370 11.22 13.53 9.38
N ASP A 371 12.38 13.61 10.06
CA ASP A 371 13.26 12.45 10.25
C ASP A 371 12.61 11.36 11.12
N ASP A 372 11.63 11.77 11.94
CA ASP A 372 10.79 10.88 12.75
C ASP A 372 9.33 11.01 12.28
N TYR A 373 8.97 10.15 11.31
CA TYR A 373 7.62 10.09 10.76
C TYR A 373 6.56 9.76 11.82
N ILE A 374 6.86 8.83 12.74
CA ILE A 374 5.90 8.37 13.74
C ILE A 374 5.53 9.53 14.67
N LYS A 375 6.54 10.25 15.17
CA LYS A 375 6.32 11.45 15.98
C LYS A 375 5.58 12.55 15.21
N TYR A 376 5.89 12.74 13.92
CA TYR A 376 5.16 13.70 13.08
C TYR A 376 3.69 13.32 12.96
N ALA A 377 3.38 12.06 12.61
CA ALA A 377 2.03 11.56 12.44
C ALA A 377 1.22 11.66 13.75
N ASP A 378 1.83 11.34 14.90
CA ASP A 378 1.17 11.45 16.20
C ASP A 378 0.86 12.91 16.58
N ASN A 379 1.80 13.83 16.35
CA ASN A 379 1.56 15.26 16.58
C ASN A 379 0.49 15.82 15.64
N PHE A 380 0.53 15.41 14.36
CA PHE A 380 -0.46 15.81 13.37
C PHE A 380 -1.86 15.36 13.77
N LYS A 381 -2.04 14.07 14.05
CA LYS A 381 -3.31 13.49 14.53
C LYS A 381 -3.76 14.22 15.79
N LYS A 382 -2.88 14.41 16.78
CA LYS A 382 -3.21 15.08 18.03
C LYS A 382 -3.79 16.48 17.79
N ASN A 383 -3.12 17.32 17.00
CA ASN A 383 -3.58 18.68 16.73
C ASN A 383 -4.93 18.71 16.02
N VAL A 384 -5.13 17.86 15.00
CA VAL A 384 -6.42 17.77 14.30
C VAL A 384 -7.51 17.23 15.23
N TYR A 385 -7.20 16.26 16.08
CA TYR A 385 -8.17 15.65 16.99
C TYR A 385 -8.54 16.58 18.16
N GLU A 386 -7.66 17.46 18.58
CA GLU A 386 -8.00 18.55 19.51
C GLU A 386 -9.06 19.48 18.91
N PHE A 387 -8.99 19.79 17.62
CA PHE A 387 -10.03 20.57 16.93
C PHE A 387 -11.34 19.78 16.74
N LEU A 388 -11.25 18.54 16.23
CA LEU A 388 -12.43 17.72 15.92
C LEU A 388 -13.19 17.28 17.17
N TYR A 389 -12.49 16.90 18.23
CA TYR A 389 -13.10 16.27 19.41
C TYR A 389 -12.91 17.07 20.70
N GLY A 390 -11.87 17.90 20.78
CA GLY A 390 -11.57 18.72 21.96
C GLY A 390 -12.16 20.13 21.93
N ASN A 391 -12.70 20.56 20.79
CA ASN A 391 -13.17 21.93 20.55
C ASN A 391 -12.10 23.00 20.83
N LYS A 392 -10.84 22.72 20.48
CA LYS A 392 -9.71 23.64 20.65
C LYS A 392 -9.16 24.16 19.34
#